data_AF-A0A2N9H4T4-F1
#
_entry.id   AF-A0A2N9H4T4-F1
#
_cell.length_a   1.000
_cell.length_b   1.000
_cell.length_c   1.000
_cell.angle_alpha   90.00
_cell.angle_beta   90.00
_cell.angle_gamma   90.00
#
_symmetry.space_group_name_H-M   'P 1'
#
loop_
_entity.id
_entity.type
_entity.pdbx_description
1 polymer ?
#
loop_
_entity_poly.entity_id
_entity_poly.type
_entity_poly.pdbx_seq_one_letter_code
_entity_poly.pdbx_strand_id
1 'polypeptide(L)'
;MNKVLLTFAKLDFNLLQKMHQKEVSDLARRMLTKVIAMTSAIDDIYDVYGTPKELELFNQAIERWDISAIVTKDSFEWVFSNPKIVRVCTVVTKLMDDMVSHKFEQKRGHVASAVECYMAQHGATEEEATNELCKQVKDAWKDINEECLNPTTVPMPLLTRILNLARVMDVVYKDEDGYTNAGTVLKDFIASMLIDPVPL
;
A
#
# COMPACT_ATOMS: atom_id res chain seq x y z
N MET A 1 9.84 -5.45 -33.53
CA MET A 1 9.01 -4.46 -32.81
C MET A 1 8.18 -3.68 -33.81
N ASN A 2 6.86 -3.62 -33.64
CA ASN A 2 5.96 -2.89 -34.54
C ASN A 2 6.08 -1.37 -34.27
N LYS A 3 6.52 -0.60 -35.27
CA LYS A 3 6.77 0.86 -35.12
C LYS A 3 5.51 1.66 -34.84
N VAL A 4 4.35 1.24 -35.39
CA VAL A 4 3.06 1.91 -35.16
C VAL A 4 2.63 1.73 -33.71
N LEU A 5 2.68 0.49 -33.21
CA LEU A 5 2.33 0.20 -31.81
C LEU A 5 3.28 0.89 -30.82
N LEU A 6 4.58 0.94 -31.12
CA LEU A 6 5.54 1.67 -30.28
C LEU A 6 5.21 3.17 -30.24
N THR A 7 4.97 3.78 -31.39
CA THR A 7 4.65 5.22 -31.46
C THR A 7 3.36 5.53 -30.72
N PHE A 8 2.34 4.68 -30.90
CA PHE A 8 1.07 4.80 -30.18
C PHE A 8 1.26 4.70 -28.67
N ALA A 9 2.01 3.71 -28.18
CA ALA A 9 2.27 3.54 -26.75
C ALA A 9 3.00 4.74 -26.12
N LYS A 10 3.98 5.32 -26.83
CA LYS A 10 4.68 6.53 -26.37
C LYS A 10 3.75 7.74 -26.27
N LEU A 11 2.87 7.93 -27.27
CA LEU A 11 1.90 9.01 -27.28
C LEU A 11 0.87 8.86 -26.15
N ASP A 12 0.35 7.64 -25.96
CA ASP A 12 -0.60 7.32 -24.90
C ASP A 12 0.01 7.56 -23.51
N PHE A 13 1.23 7.07 -23.27
CA PHE A 13 1.96 7.31 -22.03
C PHE A 13 2.15 8.81 -21.74
N ASN A 14 2.62 9.58 -22.72
CA ASN A 14 2.85 11.01 -22.55
C ASN A 14 1.53 11.79 -22.32
N LEU A 15 0.42 11.33 -22.90
CA LEU A 15 -0.91 11.91 -22.67
C LEU A 15 -1.38 11.63 -21.23
N LEU A 16 -1.28 10.37 -20.78
CA LEU A 16 -1.63 9.97 -19.42
C LEU A 16 -0.75 10.67 -18.37
N GLN A 17 0.57 10.79 -18.62
CA GLN A 17 1.49 11.53 -17.76
C GLN A 17 1.03 12.98 -17.57
N LYS A 18 0.67 13.68 -18.65
CA LYS A 18 0.14 15.06 -18.56
C LYS A 18 -1.17 15.14 -17.78
N MET A 19 -2.07 14.18 -17.98
CA MET A 19 -3.29 14.09 -17.19
C MET A 19 -2.95 13.92 -15.71
N HIS A 20 -2.06 12.99 -15.36
CA HIS A 20 -1.66 12.74 -13.98
C HIS A 20 -0.95 13.94 -13.34
N GLN A 21 -0.05 14.63 -14.04
CA GLN A 21 0.53 15.89 -13.55
C GLN A 21 -0.58 16.88 -13.14
N LYS A 22 -1.63 17.01 -13.97
CA LYS A 22 -2.80 17.83 -13.66
C LYS A 22 -3.62 17.31 -12.49
N GLU A 23 -3.89 16.01 -12.39
CA GLU A 23 -4.63 15.51 -11.21
C GLU A 23 -3.78 15.42 -9.94
N VAL A 24 -2.43 15.53 -9.99
CA VAL A 24 -1.60 15.77 -8.77
C VAL A 24 -1.94 17.16 -8.25
N SER A 25 -2.19 18.10 -9.16
CA SER A 25 -2.78 19.39 -8.82
C SER A 25 -4.31 19.37 -8.56
N ASP A 26 -5.06 18.30 -8.83
CA ASP A 26 -6.53 18.22 -8.64
C ASP A 26 -7.00 17.19 -7.57
N LEU A 27 -8.30 17.21 -7.23
CA LEU A 27 -8.88 16.75 -5.95
C LEU A 27 -8.89 15.23 -5.68
N ALA A 28 -9.13 14.37 -6.68
CA ALA A 28 -9.43 12.95 -6.45
C ALA A 28 -8.19 12.12 -6.07
N ARG A 29 -7.05 12.34 -6.72
CA ARG A 29 -5.80 11.70 -6.30
C ARG A 29 -5.18 12.38 -5.09
N ARG A 30 -5.43 13.69 -4.90
CA ARG A 30 -5.20 14.35 -3.62
C ARG A 30 -5.92 13.65 -2.47
N MET A 31 -7.14 13.11 -2.64
CA MET A 31 -7.81 12.37 -1.56
C MET A 31 -7.03 11.12 -1.15
N LEU A 32 -6.62 10.26 -2.09
CA LEU A 32 -5.83 9.07 -1.75
C LEU A 32 -4.47 9.44 -1.13
N THR A 33 -3.76 10.41 -1.70
CA THR A 33 -2.48 10.87 -1.14
C THR A 33 -2.66 11.50 0.24
N LYS A 34 -3.75 12.23 0.48
CA LYS A 34 -4.10 12.74 1.81
C LYS A 34 -4.39 11.61 2.78
N VAL A 35 -5.13 10.57 2.36
CA VAL A 35 -5.39 9.39 3.20
C VAL A 35 -4.08 8.71 3.57
N ILE A 36 -3.20 8.42 2.60
CA ILE A 36 -1.89 7.80 2.87
C ILE A 36 -1.05 8.68 3.81
N ALA A 37 -0.97 9.99 3.56
CA ALA A 37 -0.23 10.92 4.42
C ALA A 37 -0.83 11.02 5.84
N MET A 38 -2.17 11.01 5.96
CA MET A 38 -2.85 10.95 7.26
C MET A 38 -2.57 9.62 7.96
N THR A 39 -2.59 8.50 7.24
CA THR A 39 -2.24 7.19 7.79
C THR A 39 -0.82 7.17 8.30
N SER A 40 0.17 7.68 7.55
CA SER A 40 1.56 7.76 8.03
C SER A 40 1.73 8.72 9.22
N ALA A 41 1.03 9.86 9.22
CA ALA A 41 1.07 10.76 10.37
C ALA A 41 0.44 10.12 11.61
N ILE A 42 -0.62 9.33 11.43
CA ILE A 42 -1.24 8.55 12.50
C ILE A 42 -0.28 7.46 12.99
N ASP A 43 0.33 6.72 12.08
CA ASP A 43 1.34 5.69 12.36
C ASP A 43 2.48 6.24 13.24
N ASP A 44 3.11 7.35 12.84
CA ASP A 44 4.12 8.06 13.63
C ASP A 44 3.61 8.49 15.02
N ILE A 45 2.34 8.88 15.13
CA ILE A 45 1.72 9.19 16.42
C ILE A 45 1.65 7.94 17.31
N TYR A 46 1.26 6.78 16.79
CA TYR A 46 1.19 5.55 17.59
C TYR A 46 2.57 5.00 17.96
N ASP A 47 3.55 5.09 17.06
CA ASP A 47 4.81 4.37 17.20
C ASP A 47 5.98 5.22 17.74
N VAL A 48 5.95 6.54 17.54
CA VAL A 48 7.06 7.43 17.93
C VAL A 48 6.65 8.49 18.95
N TYR A 49 5.50 9.14 18.75
CA TYR A 49 5.19 10.38 19.48
C TYR A 49 4.20 10.21 20.64
N GLY A 50 3.29 9.25 20.57
CA GLY A 50 2.16 9.14 21.49
C GLY A 50 2.50 8.38 22.77
N THR A 51 2.16 8.96 23.92
CA THR A 51 2.13 8.21 25.18
C THR A 51 0.86 7.35 25.27
N PRO A 52 0.84 6.25 26.06
CA PRO A 52 -0.34 5.39 26.17
C PRO A 52 -1.65 6.13 26.50
N LYS A 53 -1.55 7.18 27.34
CA LYS A 53 -2.71 8.01 27.72
C LYS A 53 -3.19 8.91 26.57
N GLU A 54 -2.28 9.43 25.76
CA GLU A 54 -2.64 10.24 24.58
C GLU A 54 -3.25 9.38 23.48
N LEU A 55 -2.72 8.17 23.29
CA LEU A 55 -3.26 7.20 22.33
C LEU A 55 -4.65 6.70 22.73
N GLU A 56 -4.93 6.53 24.02
CA GLU A 56 -6.28 6.21 24.51
C GLU A 56 -7.28 7.33 24.17
N LEU A 57 -6.90 8.59 24.35
CA LEU A 57 -7.74 9.74 23.98
C LEU A 57 -7.92 9.87 22.47
N PHE A 58 -6.87 9.59 21.70
CA PHE A 58 -6.92 9.60 20.24
C PHE A 58 -7.84 8.50 19.69
N ASN A 59 -7.78 7.29 20.26
CA ASN A 59 -8.72 6.19 19.95
C ASN A 59 -10.17 6.61 20.19
N GLN A 60 -10.46 7.18 21.35
CA GLN A 60 -11.82 7.65 21.67
C GLN A 60 -12.32 8.74 20.72
N ALA A 61 -11.42 9.56 20.16
CA ALA A 61 -11.78 10.57 19.17
C ALA A 61 -12.09 9.95 17.80
N ILE A 62 -11.32 8.94 17.37
CA ILE A 62 -11.57 8.19 16.13
C ILE A 62 -12.88 7.42 16.20
N GLU A 63 -13.15 6.72 17.31
CA GLU A 63 -14.37 5.93 17.52
C GLU A 63 -15.65 6.77 17.50
N ARG A 64 -15.56 8.07 17.80
CA ARG A 64 -16.69 9.00 17.79
C ARG A 64 -16.99 9.58 16.40
N TRP A 65 -16.16 9.33 15.40
CA TRP A 65 -16.30 9.97 14.09
C TRP A 65 -17.51 9.41 13.32
N ASP A 66 -18.45 10.29 12.92
CA ASP A 66 -19.58 9.94 12.06
C ASP A 66 -19.17 9.91 10.57
N ILE A 67 -19.33 8.77 9.92
CA ILE A 67 -18.77 8.43 8.59
C ILE A 67 -19.72 8.84 7.45
N SER A 68 -20.52 9.89 7.64
CA SER A 68 -21.53 10.31 6.67
C SER A 68 -20.96 11.06 5.45
N ALA A 69 -19.96 10.51 4.74
CA ALA A 69 -19.54 11.03 3.43
C ALA A 69 -18.69 10.06 2.56
N ILE A 70 -19.22 9.81 1.34
CA ILE A 70 -18.55 9.59 0.04
C ILE A 70 -17.98 8.17 -0.24
N VAL A 71 -18.58 7.54 -1.26
CA VAL A 71 -18.65 6.08 -1.60
C VAL A 71 -19.95 5.48 -1.04
N THR A 72 -20.65 4.61 -1.81
CA THR A 72 -21.95 4.08 -1.37
C THR A 72 -21.79 3.38 -0.03
N LYS A 73 -22.74 3.59 0.88
CA LYS A 73 -22.78 2.94 2.20
C LYS A 73 -22.48 1.43 2.08
N ASP A 74 -23.10 0.79 1.09
CA ASP A 74 -22.91 -0.63 0.77
C ASP A 74 -21.46 -1.01 0.45
N SER A 75 -20.71 -0.16 -0.25
CA SER A 75 -19.30 -0.43 -0.57
C SER A 75 -18.42 -0.32 0.67
N PHE A 76 -18.70 0.63 1.57
CA PHE A 76 -18.00 0.72 2.86
C PHE A 76 -18.35 -0.46 3.75
N GLU A 77 -19.63 -0.76 3.94
CA GLU A 77 -20.08 -1.93 4.70
C GLU A 77 -19.44 -3.21 4.17
N TRP A 78 -19.33 -3.35 2.85
CA TRP A 78 -18.62 -4.46 2.24
C TRP A 78 -17.13 -4.48 2.59
N VAL A 79 -16.38 -3.37 2.44
CA VAL A 79 -14.95 -3.33 2.83
C VAL A 79 -14.77 -3.63 4.32
N PHE A 80 -15.60 -3.04 5.19
CA PHE A 80 -15.53 -3.23 6.64
C PHE A 80 -16.03 -4.61 7.10
N SER A 81 -16.76 -5.34 6.25
CA SER A 81 -17.05 -6.76 6.48
C SER A 81 -15.80 -7.65 6.38
N ASN A 82 -14.64 -7.06 6.03
CA ASN A 82 -13.33 -7.68 5.95
C ASN A 82 -13.27 -8.85 4.94
N PRO A 83 -13.65 -8.62 3.67
CA PRO A 83 -13.71 -9.66 2.65
C PRO A 83 -12.31 -10.23 2.36
N LYS A 84 -12.25 -11.44 1.81
CA LYS A 84 -10.99 -12.17 1.59
C LYS A 84 -9.96 -11.31 0.87
N ILE A 85 -10.32 -10.64 -0.24
CA ILE A 85 -9.42 -9.76 -0.99
C ILE A 85 -8.83 -8.61 -0.16
N VAL A 86 -9.59 -8.01 0.75
CA VAL A 86 -9.08 -6.95 1.65
C VAL A 86 -8.07 -7.56 2.61
N ARG A 87 -8.40 -8.69 3.24
CA ARG A 87 -7.50 -9.39 4.17
C ARG A 87 -6.18 -9.79 3.52
N VAL A 88 -6.23 -10.42 2.34
CA VAL A 88 -5.00 -10.87 1.67
C VAL A 88 -4.21 -9.71 1.07
N CYS A 89 -4.87 -8.61 0.68
CA CYS A 89 -4.18 -7.36 0.37
C CYS A 89 -3.40 -6.86 1.59
N THR A 90 -4.02 -6.81 2.77
CA THR A 90 -3.34 -6.42 4.02
C THR A 90 -2.15 -7.31 4.35
N VAL A 91 -2.23 -8.62 4.09
CA VAL A 91 -1.09 -9.54 4.23
C VAL A 91 0.05 -9.13 3.30
N VAL A 92 -0.22 -8.89 2.01
CA VAL A 92 0.81 -8.42 1.07
C VAL A 92 1.41 -7.10 1.55
N THR A 93 0.57 -6.12 1.88
CA THR A 93 1.06 -4.78 2.24
C THR A 93 1.88 -4.80 3.52
N LYS A 94 1.43 -5.52 4.56
CA LYS A 94 2.09 -5.52 5.87
C LYS A 94 3.36 -6.37 5.88
N LEU A 95 3.32 -7.56 5.30
CA LEU A 95 4.49 -8.44 5.34
C LEU A 95 5.63 -7.92 4.48
N MET A 96 5.33 -7.30 3.33
CA MET A 96 6.37 -6.70 2.50
C MET A 96 7.08 -5.55 3.22
N ASP A 97 6.30 -4.66 3.85
CA ASP A 97 6.82 -3.56 4.66
C ASP A 97 7.67 -4.08 5.84
N ASP A 98 7.11 -4.96 6.69
CA ASP A 98 7.82 -5.52 7.84
C ASP A 98 9.14 -6.19 7.43
N MET A 99 9.16 -7.01 6.38
CA MET A 99 10.38 -7.73 5.97
C MET A 99 11.53 -6.81 5.58
N VAL A 100 11.26 -5.67 4.94
CA VAL A 100 12.32 -4.76 4.48
C VAL A 100 12.63 -3.67 5.50
N SER A 101 11.64 -3.28 6.32
CA SER A 101 11.74 -2.17 7.27
C SER A 101 12.19 -2.61 8.67
N HIS A 102 12.02 -3.89 9.06
CA HIS A 102 12.17 -4.32 10.47
C HIS A 102 13.52 -3.95 11.10
N LYS A 103 14.65 -4.10 10.39
CA LYS A 103 15.97 -3.77 10.97
C LYS A 103 16.11 -2.30 11.33
N PHE A 104 15.51 -1.44 10.52
CA PHE A 104 15.51 0.00 10.78
C PHE A 104 14.56 0.32 11.93
N GLU A 105 13.36 -0.26 11.93
CA GLU A 105 12.34 -0.16 13.00
C GLU A 105 12.84 -0.60 14.37
N GLN A 106 13.46 -1.76 14.47
CA GLN A 106 14.00 -2.25 15.73
C GLN A 106 15.10 -1.34 16.28
N LYS A 107 15.91 -0.69 15.43
CA LYS A 107 16.92 0.29 15.88
C LYS A 107 16.31 1.55 16.50
N ARG A 108 15.11 1.94 16.07
CA ARG A 108 14.38 3.12 16.60
C ARG A 108 13.47 2.78 17.78
N GLY A 109 13.50 1.53 18.27
CA GLY A 109 12.71 1.10 19.42
C GLY A 109 11.25 0.83 19.10
N HIS A 110 10.93 0.59 17.83
CA HIS A 110 9.59 0.26 17.37
C HIS A 110 9.09 -1.06 17.96
N VAL A 111 7.77 -1.25 17.98
CA VAL A 111 7.16 -2.54 18.33
C VAL A 111 7.64 -3.66 17.39
N ALA A 112 7.61 -4.90 17.86
CA ALA A 112 8.04 -6.08 17.10
C ALA A 112 7.26 -6.22 15.78
N SER A 113 7.97 -6.40 14.66
CA SER A 113 7.35 -6.66 13.37
C SER A 113 6.93 -8.13 13.23
N ALA A 114 6.32 -8.50 12.11
CA ALA A 114 6.05 -9.91 11.78
C ALA A 114 7.32 -10.78 11.80
N VAL A 115 8.50 -10.23 11.46
CA VAL A 115 9.77 -10.96 11.49
C VAL A 115 10.12 -11.34 12.92
N GLU A 116 10.16 -10.37 13.84
CA GLU A 116 10.46 -10.62 15.26
C GLU A 116 9.42 -11.52 15.91
N CYS A 117 8.13 -11.32 15.60
CA CYS A 117 7.05 -12.15 16.12
C CYS A 117 7.20 -13.61 15.68
N TYR A 118 7.52 -13.87 14.41
CA TYR A 118 7.72 -15.23 13.90
C TYR A 118 8.93 -15.90 14.55
N MET A 119 10.06 -15.20 14.63
CA MET A 119 11.28 -15.70 15.28
C MET A 119 11.01 -16.07 16.74
N ALA A 120 10.34 -15.20 17.49
CA ALA A 120 10.01 -15.44 18.89
C ALA A 120 9.04 -16.62 19.08
N GLN A 121 8.04 -16.74 18.22
CA GLN A 121 7.03 -17.80 18.31
C GLN A 121 7.58 -19.18 17.96
N HIS A 122 8.48 -19.26 16.98
CA HIS A 122 8.95 -20.52 16.41
C HIS A 122 10.39 -20.88 16.78
N GLY A 123 11.11 -20.00 17.49
CA GLY A 123 12.54 -20.15 17.73
C GLY A 123 13.36 -20.14 16.43
N ALA A 124 12.82 -19.49 15.40
CA ALA A 124 13.37 -19.47 14.05
C ALA A 124 14.46 -18.40 13.88
N THR A 125 15.33 -18.61 12.91
CA THR A 125 16.26 -17.59 12.42
C THR A 125 15.52 -16.51 11.62
N GLU A 126 16.16 -15.35 11.45
CA GLU A 126 15.64 -14.26 10.61
C GLU A 126 15.43 -14.72 9.15
N GLU A 127 16.33 -15.55 8.63
CA GLU A 127 16.23 -16.11 7.28
C GLU A 127 15.02 -17.03 7.14
N GLU A 128 14.78 -17.93 8.10
CA GLU A 128 13.61 -18.81 8.13
C GLU A 128 12.30 -18.00 8.23
N ALA A 129 12.27 -16.98 9.08
CA ALA A 129 11.13 -16.07 9.19
C ALA A 129 10.85 -15.38 7.86
N THR A 130 11.85 -14.75 7.25
CA THR A 130 11.73 -14.04 5.97
C THR A 130 11.25 -14.98 4.86
N ASN A 131 11.77 -16.20 4.80
CA ASN A 131 11.37 -17.20 3.81
C ASN A 131 9.89 -17.60 3.95
N GLU A 132 9.41 -17.82 5.17
CA GLU A 132 7.99 -18.16 5.39
C GLU A 132 7.07 -16.96 5.13
N LEU A 133 7.45 -15.75 5.55
CA LEU A 133 6.68 -14.54 5.26
C LEU A 133 6.60 -14.26 3.75
N CYS A 134 7.71 -14.43 3.01
CA CYS A 134 7.72 -14.36 1.55
C CYS A 134 6.77 -15.39 0.90
N LYS A 135 6.67 -16.59 1.47
CA LYS A 135 5.72 -17.62 1.00
C LYS A 135 4.27 -17.19 1.27
N GLN A 136 3.97 -16.65 2.43
CA GLN A 136 2.65 -16.09 2.73
C GLN A 136 2.26 -14.97 1.76
N VAL A 137 3.19 -14.08 1.41
CA VAL A 137 2.97 -13.04 0.37
C VAL A 137 2.65 -13.67 -0.98
N LYS A 138 3.40 -14.70 -1.40
CA LYS A 138 3.14 -15.41 -2.67
C LYS A 138 1.76 -16.09 -2.69
N ASP A 139 1.36 -16.67 -1.58
CA ASP A 139 0.04 -17.32 -1.46
C ASP A 139 -1.08 -16.28 -1.43
N ALA A 140 -0.89 -15.16 -0.73
CA ALA A 140 -1.82 -14.03 -0.74
C ALA A 140 -2.03 -13.45 -2.15
N TRP A 141 -0.98 -13.38 -2.99
CA TRP A 141 -1.11 -12.99 -4.39
C TRP A 141 -1.98 -13.96 -5.22
N LYS A 142 -1.91 -15.27 -4.95
CA LYS A 142 -2.78 -16.26 -5.61
C LYS A 142 -4.24 -16.03 -5.21
N ASP A 143 -4.48 -15.78 -3.93
CA ASP A 143 -5.81 -15.45 -3.41
C ASP A 143 -6.37 -14.14 -4.02
N ILE A 144 -5.55 -13.09 -4.15
CA ILE A 144 -5.96 -11.83 -4.81
C ILE A 144 -6.40 -12.11 -6.26
N ASN A 145 -5.63 -12.93 -6.98
CA ASN A 145 -5.94 -13.28 -8.36
C ASN A 145 -7.26 -14.06 -8.46
N GLU A 146 -7.48 -15.02 -7.57
CA GLU A 146 -8.74 -15.78 -7.49
C GLU A 146 -9.94 -14.85 -7.23
N GLU A 147 -9.84 -13.97 -6.23
CA GLU A 147 -10.91 -13.04 -5.88
C GLU A 147 -11.23 -12.04 -7.00
N CYS A 148 -10.24 -11.64 -7.80
CA CYS A 148 -10.44 -10.77 -8.96
C CYS A 148 -11.11 -11.47 -10.15
N LEU A 149 -11.11 -12.81 -10.19
CA LEU A 149 -11.72 -13.60 -11.26
C LEU A 149 -13.15 -14.06 -10.91
N ASN A 150 -13.47 -14.14 -9.62
CA ASN A 150 -14.77 -14.59 -9.14
C ASN A 150 -15.84 -13.48 -9.24
N PRO A 151 -17.11 -13.83 -9.48
CA PRO A 151 -18.21 -12.86 -9.34
C PRO A 151 -18.24 -12.31 -7.91
N THR A 152 -18.36 -10.99 -7.78
CA THR A 152 -18.49 -10.33 -6.47
C THR A 152 -19.75 -9.49 -6.41
N THR A 153 -20.19 -9.17 -5.20
CA THR A 153 -21.34 -8.27 -4.95
C THR A 153 -21.01 -6.80 -5.21
N VAL A 154 -19.74 -6.48 -5.43
CA VAL A 154 -19.25 -5.11 -5.61
C VAL A 154 -18.73 -4.88 -7.04
N PRO A 155 -18.74 -3.63 -7.53
CA PRO A 155 -18.22 -3.34 -8.86
C PRO A 155 -16.72 -3.64 -8.98
N MET A 156 -16.29 -4.18 -10.13
CA MET A 156 -14.88 -4.43 -10.46
C MET A 156 -13.94 -3.23 -10.24
N PRO A 157 -14.35 -1.96 -10.46
CA PRO A 157 -13.53 -0.80 -10.09
C PRO A 157 -13.10 -0.76 -8.62
N LEU A 158 -13.93 -1.25 -7.68
CA LEU A 158 -13.58 -1.31 -6.26
C LEU A 158 -12.49 -2.35 -6.01
N LEU A 159 -12.62 -3.55 -6.57
CA LEU A 159 -11.59 -4.60 -6.49
C LEU A 159 -10.28 -4.13 -7.13
N THR A 160 -10.37 -3.42 -8.25
CA THR A 160 -9.22 -2.85 -8.96
C THR A 160 -8.45 -1.86 -8.07
N ARG A 161 -9.12 -1.11 -7.17
CA ARG A 161 -8.42 -0.23 -6.22
C ARG A 161 -7.61 -1.04 -5.20
N ILE A 162 -8.19 -2.11 -4.65
CA ILE A 162 -7.51 -3.00 -3.69
C ILE A 162 -6.31 -3.69 -4.36
N LEU A 163 -6.52 -4.25 -5.56
CA LEU A 163 -5.47 -4.87 -6.36
C LEU A 163 -4.33 -3.88 -6.68
N ASN A 164 -4.66 -2.66 -7.11
CA ASN A 164 -3.65 -1.67 -7.43
C ASN A 164 -2.91 -1.17 -6.18
N LEU A 165 -3.54 -1.16 -5.00
CA LEU A 165 -2.84 -0.90 -3.74
C LEU A 165 -1.79 -1.99 -3.48
N ALA A 166 -2.16 -3.27 -3.57
CA ALA A 166 -1.20 -4.37 -3.42
C ALA A 166 -0.03 -4.26 -4.41
N ARG A 167 -0.30 -3.88 -5.68
CA ARG A 167 0.74 -3.65 -6.70
C ARG A 167 1.66 -2.49 -6.38
N VAL A 168 1.12 -1.39 -5.85
CA VAL A 168 1.94 -0.24 -5.43
C VAL A 168 2.86 -0.66 -4.29
N MET A 169 2.34 -1.38 -3.29
CA MET A 169 3.15 -1.87 -2.18
C MET A 169 4.24 -2.84 -2.66
N ASP A 170 3.92 -3.70 -3.63
CA ASP A 170 4.90 -4.58 -4.25
C ASP A 170 6.05 -3.82 -4.92
N VAL A 171 5.76 -2.68 -5.57
CA VAL A 171 6.78 -1.82 -6.17
C VAL A 171 7.58 -1.05 -5.12
N VAL A 172 6.89 -0.50 -4.11
CA VAL A 172 7.50 0.38 -3.10
C VAL A 172 8.44 -0.37 -2.16
N TYR A 173 8.09 -1.63 -1.82
CA TYR A 173 8.81 -2.45 -0.84
C TYR A 173 9.52 -3.66 -1.45
N LYS A 174 9.72 -3.67 -2.77
CA LYS A 174 10.27 -4.83 -3.49
C LYS A 174 11.65 -5.24 -3.01
N ASP A 175 12.53 -4.24 -2.93
CA ASP A 175 13.96 -4.41 -2.74
C ASP A 175 14.46 -3.65 -1.51
N GLU A 176 13.80 -2.54 -1.15
CA GLU A 176 14.11 -1.69 -0.01
C GLU A 176 12.85 -0.98 0.48
N ASP A 177 12.91 -0.35 1.66
CA ASP A 177 11.87 0.57 2.13
C ASP A 177 11.91 1.87 1.31
N GLY A 178 11.29 1.82 0.14
CA GLY A 178 11.18 2.96 -0.78
C GLY A 178 10.20 4.04 -0.30
N TYR A 179 9.37 3.75 0.71
CA TYR A 179 8.44 4.74 1.26
C TYR A 179 9.16 5.71 2.19
N THR A 180 9.86 5.19 3.20
CA THR A 180 10.65 6.00 4.13
C THR A 180 11.88 6.58 3.45
N ASN A 181 12.53 5.78 2.59
CA ASN A 181 13.75 6.17 1.89
C ASN A 181 13.49 6.60 0.44
N ALA A 182 12.42 7.35 0.19
CA ALA A 182 11.97 7.71 -1.17
C ALA A 182 13.01 8.43 -2.05
N GLY A 183 14.15 8.86 -1.49
CA GLY A 183 15.27 9.47 -2.23
C GLY A 183 16.11 8.51 -3.08
N THR A 184 15.92 7.20 -2.96
CA THR A 184 16.64 6.14 -3.69
C THR A 184 15.85 5.69 -4.93
N VAL A 185 15.40 4.43 -5.01
CA VAL A 185 14.79 3.84 -6.21
C VAL A 185 13.43 4.47 -6.55
N LEU A 186 12.62 4.80 -5.55
CA LEU A 186 11.27 5.33 -5.78
C LEU A 186 11.29 6.70 -6.48
N LYS A 187 12.33 7.52 -6.24
CA LYS A 187 12.50 8.83 -6.89
C LYS A 187 12.60 8.69 -8.41
N ASP A 188 13.34 7.71 -8.90
CA ASP A 188 13.54 7.49 -10.33
C ASP A 188 12.26 6.99 -11.01
N PHE A 189 11.48 6.15 -10.31
CA PHE A 189 10.13 5.79 -10.77
C PHE A 189 9.19 6.99 -10.80
N ILE A 190 9.20 7.84 -9.79
CA ILE A 190 8.38 9.06 -9.76
C ILE A 190 8.78 10.00 -10.91
N ALA A 191 10.08 10.20 -11.13
CA ALA A 191 10.59 11.05 -12.20
C ALA A 191 10.15 10.54 -13.57
N SER A 192 10.38 9.26 -13.87
CA SER A 192 9.97 8.65 -15.15
C SER A 192 8.45 8.62 -15.36
N MET A 193 7.66 8.43 -14.30
CA MET A 193 6.20 8.35 -14.40
C MET A 193 5.52 9.72 -14.48
N LEU A 194 6.03 10.73 -13.78
CA LEU A 194 5.33 12.00 -13.56
C LEU A 194 6.09 13.24 -14.04
N ILE A 195 7.37 13.14 -14.37
CA ILE A 195 8.21 14.31 -14.72
C ILE A 195 8.73 14.19 -16.15
N ASP A 196 9.40 13.08 -16.46
CA ASP A 196 10.14 12.91 -17.70
C ASP A 196 9.28 12.24 -18.79
N PRO A 197 8.93 12.94 -19.88
CA PRO A 197 8.15 12.35 -20.97
C PRO A 197 9.03 11.40 -21.81
N VAL A 198 8.40 10.39 -22.40
CA VAL A 198 9.07 9.48 -23.33
C VAL A 198 9.38 10.21 -24.64
N PRO A 199 10.63 10.21 -25.13
CA PRO A 199 10.97 10.82 -26.41
C PRO A 199 10.22 10.13 -27.56
N LEU A 200 9.55 10.90 -28.41
CA LEU A 200 8.82 10.38 -29.57
C LEU A 200 9.77 9.91 -30.66
#